data_AF-A0A0P7ZP81-F1
#
_entry.id   AF-A0A0P7ZP81-F1
#
_cell.length_a   1.000
_cell.length_b   1.000
_cell.length_c   1.000
_cell.angle_alpha   90.00
_cell.angle_beta   90.00
_cell.angle_gamma   90.00
#
_symmetry.space_group_name_H-M   'P 1'
#
loop_
_entity.id
_entity.type
_entity.pdbx_description
1 polymer ?
#
loop_
_entity_poly.entity_id
_entity_poly.type
_entity_poly.pdbx_seq_one_letter_code
_entity_poly.pdbx_strand_id
1 'polypeptide(L)'
;MPKTDDLNFLEFMQTFRRGELLVEANEQLEELIEAVQRTGGKGDLTIKLPFKVNDAGQIECLPSVTSKKPRRALGTGIYFATDEGRLTRRDPNQIDMFEDELADRRTRNDTH
;
A
#
# COMPACT_ATOMS: atom_id res chain seq x y z
N MET A 1 -33.63 37.03 -11.69
CA MET A 1 -32.20 37.38 -11.71
C MET A 1 -31.41 36.09 -11.57
N PRO A 2 -30.47 35.76 -12.48
CA PRO A 2 -29.59 34.61 -12.25
C PRO A 2 -28.69 34.92 -11.05
N LYS A 3 -28.51 33.95 -10.14
CA LYS A 3 -27.47 34.02 -9.09
C LYS A 3 -26.15 33.65 -9.77
N THR A 4 -25.23 34.61 -9.88
CA THR A 4 -24.14 34.55 -10.88
C THR A 4 -22.81 34.01 -10.33
N ASP A 5 -22.71 33.64 -9.05
CA ASP A 5 -21.43 33.20 -8.45
C ASP A 5 -21.44 31.74 -7.96
N ASP A 6 -22.41 30.93 -8.42
CA ASP A 6 -22.47 29.51 -8.09
C ASP A 6 -21.48 28.74 -8.98
N LEU A 7 -20.48 28.09 -8.37
CA LEU A 7 -19.55 27.22 -9.09
C LEU A 7 -20.23 25.87 -9.36
N ASN A 8 -20.21 25.43 -10.62
CA ASN A 8 -20.48 24.03 -10.93
C ASN A 8 -19.29 23.14 -10.53
N PHE A 9 -19.49 21.81 -10.53
CA PHE A 9 -18.46 20.87 -10.09
C PHE A 9 -17.15 20.97 -10.88
N LEU A 10 -17.22 21.17 -12.20
CA LEU A 10 -16.03 21.32 -13.04
C LEU A 10 -15.28 22.61 -12.72
N GLU A 11 -16.00 23.72 -12.56
CA GLU A 11 -15.43 25.02 -12.19
C GLU A 11 -14.80 24.95 -10.80
N PHE A 12 -15.44 24.30 -9.82
CA PHE A 12 -14.84 24.04 -8.51
C PHE A 12 -13.50 23.29 -8.63
N MET A 13 -13.45 22.21 -9.40
CA MET A 13 -12.22 21.42 -9.61
C MET A 13 -11.12 22.24 -10.32
N GLN A 14 -11.47 23.07 -11.30
CA GLN A 14 -10.53 23.93 -12.04
C GLN A 14 -10.01 25.11 -11.21
N THR A 15 -10.86 25.68 -10.35
CA THR A 15 -10.51 26.86 -9.56
C THR A 15 -9.87 26.52 -8.22
N PHE A 16 -10.02 25.28 -7.75
CA PHE A 16 -9.41 24.82 -6.50
C PHE A 16 -7.89 25.08 -6.51
N ARG A 17 -7.42 25.94 -5.59
CA ARG A 17 -6.03 26.43 -5.53
C ARG A 17 -5.47 26.81 -6.90
N ARG A 18 -6.26 27.54 -7.71
CA ARG A 18 -5.85 28.00 -9.05
C ARG A 18 -5.46 26.85 -10.00
N GLY A 19 -6.09 25.68 -9.84
CA GLY A 19 -5.91 24.53 -10.72
C GLY A 19 -4.90 23.48 -10.24
N GLU A 20 -4.23 23.70 -9.10
CA GLU A 20 -3.24 22.74 -8.55
C GLU A 20 -3.79 21.32 -8.42
N LEU A 21 -5.07 21.15 -8.04
CA LEU A 21 -5.69 19.82 -7.92
C LEU A 21 -5.68 19.05 -9.24
N LEU A 22 -5.97 19.72 -10.36
CA LEU A 22 -6.00 19.08 -11.66
C LEU A 22 -4.60 18.81 -12.20
N VAL A 23 -3.63 19.68 -11.88
CA VAL A 23 -2.21 19.45 -12.20
C VAL A 23 -1.71 18.19 -11.50
N GLU A 24 -1.91 18.08 -10.18
CA GLU A 24 -1.50 16.90 -9.41
C GLU A 24 -2.23 15.63 -9.88
N ALA A 25 -3.53 15.73 -10.18
CA ALA A 25 -4.29 14.60 -10.71
C ALA A 25 -3.79 14.14 -12.08
N ASN A 26 -3.40 15.07 -12.96
CA ASN A 26 -2.85 14.75 -14.27
C ASN A 26 -1.50 14.06 -14.15
N GLU A 27 -0.58 14.58 -13.33
CA GLU A 27 0.73 13.97 -13.09
C GLU A 27 0.59 12.53 -12.57
N GLN A 28 -0.25 12.30 -11.56
CA GLN A 28 -0.48 10.95 -11.04
C GLN A 28 -1.16 10.02 -12.05
N LEU A 29 -2.03 10.55 -12.93
CA LEU A 29 -2.67 9.78 -13.99
C LEU A 29 -1.64 9.32 -15.04
N GLU A 30 -0.77 10.21 -15.50
CA GLU A 30 0.26 9.89 -16.48
C GLU A 30 1.16 8.76 -15.96
N GLU A 31 1.66 8.89 -14.74
CA GLU A 31 2.51 7.86 -14.13
C GLU A 31 1.77 6.53 -13.88
N LEU A 32 0.47 6.58 -13.57
CA LEU A 32 -0.36 5.39 -13.40
C LEU A 32 -0.52 4.63 -14.73
N ILE A 33 -0.83 5.35 -15.81
CA ILE A 33 -1.05 4.77 -17.13
C ILE A 33 0.25 4.18 -17.67
N GLU A 34 1.39 4.85 -17.49
CA GLU A 34 2.71 4.30 -17.83
C GLU A 34 2.96 2.98 -17.09
N ALA A 35 2.69 2.93 -15.78
CA ALA A 35 2.87 1.71 -14.99
C ALA A 35 1.95 0.57 -15.41
N VAL A 36 0.68 0.86 -15.73
CA VAL A 36 -0.29 -0.10 -16.26
C VAL A 36 0.18 -0.67 -17.60
N GLN A 37 0.57 0.17 -18.55
CA GLN A 37 1.06 -0.27 -19.86
C GLN A 37 2.31 -1.14 -19.73
N ARG A 38 3.28 -0.75 -18.89
CA ARG A 38 4.54 -1.47 -18.71
C ARG A 38 4.38 -2.83 -18.03
N THR A 39 3.39 -2.98 -17.14
CA THR A 39 3.23 -4.20 -16.33
C THR A 39 2.10 -5.10 -16.80
N GLY A 40 1.14 -4.57 -17.58
CA GLY A 40 -0.13 -5.23 -17.87
C GLY A 40 -1.04 -5.41 -16.63
N GLY A 41 -0.66 -4.82 -15.48
CA GLY A 41 -1.38 -4.92 -14.22
C GLY A 41 -2.50 -3.88 -14.10
N LYS A 42 -3.31 -4.02 -13.05
CA LYS A 42 -4.37 -3.05 -12.71
C LYS A 42 -3.82 -1.94 -11.82
N GLY A 43 -4.38 -0.74 -11.97
CA GLY A 43 -4.08 0.39 -11.11
C GLY A 43 -5.30 1.28 -10.92
N ASP A 44 -5.28 2.09 -9.85
CA ASP A 44 -6.40 2.95 -9.45
C ASP A 44 -5.92 4.39 -9.25
N LEU A 45 -6.72 5.37 -9.68
CA LEU A 45 -6.57 6.78 -9.32
C LEU A 45 -7.79 7.19 -8.50
N THR A 46 -7.58 7.86 -7.38
CA THR A 46 -8.65 8.29 -6.47
C THR A 46 -8.45 9.75 -6.10
N ILE A 47 -9.49 10.55 -6.32
CA ILE A 47 -9.61 11.92 -5.81
C ILE A 47 -10.58 11.87 -4.64
N LYS A 48 -10.11 12.25 -3.45
CA LYS A 48 -10.94 12.34 -2.24
C LYS A 48 -11.22 13.80 -1.95
N LEU A 49 -12.50 14.15 -1.82
CA LEU A 49 -12.98 15.51 -1.51
C LEU A 49 -13.69 15.50 -0.15
N PRO A 50 -12.95 15.62 0.98
CA PRO A 50 -13.57 15.70 2.30
C PRO A 50 -14.18 17.09 2.50
N PHE A 51 -15.43 17.15 2.94
CA PHE A 51 -16.11 18.40 3.27
C PHE A 51 -16.45 18.43 4.76
N LYS A 52 -16.25 19.57 5.41
CA LYS A 52 -16.72 19.82 6.78
C LYS A 52 -17.16 21.26 6.94
N VAL A 53 -18.09 21.49 7.88
CA VAL A 53 -18.45 22.85 8.32
C VAL A 53 -17.51 23.22 9.46
N ASN A 54 -16.92 24.41 9.42
CA ASN A 54 -16.09 24.92 10.52
C ASN A 54 -16.93 25.71 11.54
N ASP A 55 -16.31 26.14 12.64
CA ASP A 55 -17.01 26.86 13.73
C ASP A 55 -17.59 28.22 13.28
N ALA A 56 -17.09 28.77 12.18
CA ALA A 56 -17.60 29.99 11.55
C ALA A 56 -18.75 29.72 10.55
N GLY A 57 -19.19 28.48 10.39
CA GLY A 57 -20.27 28.09 9.47
C GLY A 57 -19.85 27.99 8.00
N GLN A 58 -18.55 28.03 7.71
CA GLN A 58 -18.01 27.93 6.34
C GLN A 58 -17.76 26.47 5.97
N ILE A 59 -17.84 26.14 4.68
CA ILE A 59 -17.44 24.82 4.16
C ILE A 59 -15.94 24.81 3.90
N GLU A 60 -15.24 23.90 4.57
CA GLU A 60 -13.84 23.59 4.31
C GLU A 60 -13.74 22.31 3.48
N CYS A 61 -12.89 22.34 2.45
CA CYS A 61 -12.54 21.19 1.65
C CYS A 61 -11.03 21.14 1.46
N LEU A 62 -10.43 19.99 1.77
CA LEU A 62 -9.03 19.71 1.49
C LEU A 62 -8.93 18.43 0.64
N PRO A 63 -9.03 18.56 -0.69
CA PRO A 63 -8.85 17.48 -1.65
C PRO A 63 -7.51 16.76 -1.47
N SER A 64 -7.50 15.48 -1.78
CA SER A 64 -6.27 14.69 -1.91
C SER A 64 -6.35 13.79 -3.13
N VAL A 65 -5.26 13.68 -3.89
CA VAL A 65 -5.12 12.74 -5.00
C VAL A 65 -4.20 11.60 -4.59
N THR A 66 -4.65 10.37 -4.82
CA THR A 66 -3.83 9.17 -4.57
C THR A 66 -3.91 8.22 -5.75
N SER A 67 -2.77 7.65 -6.14
CA SER A 67 -2.69 6.60 -7.17
C SER A 67 -2.09 5.31 -6.61
N LYS A 68 -2.68 4.18 -6.99
CA LYS A 68 -2.17 2.83 -6.72
C LYS A 68 -1.68 2.23 -8.02
N LYS A 69 -0.38 2.34 -8.24
CA LYS A 69 0.27 1.81 -9.45
C LYS A 69 0.48 0.30 -9.32
N PRO A 70 0.30 -0.46 -10.41
CA PRO A 70 0.68 -1.87 -10.42
C PRO A 70 2.19 -1.99 -10.16
N ARG A 71 2.55 -2.91 -9.26
CA ARG A 71 3.94 -3.29 -9.01
C ARG A 71 4.24 -4.57 -9.79
N ARG A 72 5.45 -4.73 -10.32
CA ARG A 72 5.89 -6.06 -10.78
C ARG A 72 5.73 -7.02 -9.61
N ALA A 73 5.16 -8.21 -9.87
CA ALA A 73 5.14 -9.27 -8.88
C ALA A 73 6.58 -9.60 -8.48
N LEU A 74 7.02 -9.10 -7.33
CA LEU A 74 8.21 -9.60 -6.67
C LEU A 74 7.83 -10.98 -6.15
N GLY A 75 8.64 -12.01 -6.45
CA GLY A 75 8.37 -13.35 -5.97
C GLY A 75 8.14 -13.36 -4.45
N THR A 76 7.16 -14.14 -3.98
CA THR A 76 6.82 -14.23 -2.55
C THR A 76 8.03 -14.69 -1.75
N GLY A 77 8.53 -13.83 -0.87
CA GLY A 77 9.52 -14.23 0.13
C GLY A 77 8.82 -14.95 1.28
N ILE A 78 9.22 -16.18 1.57
CA ILE A 78 8.73 -16.96 2.71
C ILE A 78 9.63 -16.64 3.91
N TYR A 79 9.01 -16.27 5.03
CA TYR A 79 9.66 -15.93 6.29
C TYR A 79 8.84 -16.52 7.45
N PHE A 80 9.50 -16.88 8.53
CA PHE A 80 8.91 -17.33 9.78
C PHE A 80 9.18 -16.29 10.88
N ALA A 81 8.26 -16.16 11.83
CA ALA A 81 8.43 -15.31 13.00
C ALA A 81 9.10 -16.09 14.14
N THR A 82 10.08 -15.49 14.80
CA THR A 82 10.65 -16.01 16.05
C THR A 82 9.84 -15.49 17.25
N ASP A 83 9.90 -16.16 18.39
CA ASP A 83 9.25 -15.73 19.64
C ASP A 83 9.70 -14.33 20.13
N GLU A 84 10.90 -13.92 19.74
CA GLU A 84 11.46 -12.58 20.05
C GLU A 84 11.04 -11.50 19.04
N GLY A 85 10.06 -11.77 18.17
CA GLY A 85 9.51 -10.82 17.21
C GLY A 85 10.41 -10.51 16.00
N ARG A 86 11.44 -11.31 15.74
CA ARG A 86 12.29 -11.21 14.54
C ARG A 86 11.81 -12.11 13.40
N LEU A 87 12.23 -11.80 12.18
CA LEU A 87 12.00 -12.62 10.99
C LEU A 87 13.19 -13.55 10.73
N THR A 88 12.92 -14.81 10.40
CA THR A 88 13.91 -15.80 9.97
C THR A 88 13.45 -16.49 8.68
N ARG A 89 14.39 -17.03 7.90
CA ARG A 89 14.10 -17.86 6.72
C ARG A 89 14.03 -19.35 7.04
N ARG A 90 14.44 -19.75 8.24
CA ARG A 90 14.40 -21.14 8.71
C ARG A 90 13.18 -21.32 9.60
N ASP A 91 12.44 -22.41 9.41
CA ASP A 91 11.28 -22.75 10.24
C ASP A 91 11.75 -23.02 11.69
N PRO A 92 11.30 -22.25 12.69
CA PRO A 92 11.66 -22.47 14.09
C PRO A 92 11.18 -23.84 14.62
N ASN A 93 10.17 -24.43 13.98
CA ASN A 93 9.61 -25.74 14.37
C ASN A 93 10.27 -26.90 13.64
N GLN A 94 11.31 -26.65 12.85
CA GLN A 94 12.13 -27.73 12.29
C GLN A 94 12.95 -28.32 13.45
N ILE A 95 12.31 -29.21 14.21
CA ILE A 95 12.98 -30.13 15.12
C ILE A 95 14.04 -30.84 14.28
N ASP A 96 15.30 -30.72 14.69
CA ASP A 96 16.43 -31.41 14.08
C ASP A 96 16.21 -32.92 14.32
N MET A 97 15.43 -33.56 13.45
CA MET A 97 15.05 -34.98 13.53
C MET A 97 16.27 -35.92 13.51
N PHE A 98 17.48 -35.37 13.37
CA PHE A 98 18.75 -36.09 13.37
C PHE A 98 19.48 -36.05 14.71
N GLU A 99 19.05 -35.24 15.70
CA GLU A 99 19.80 -35.11 16.95
C GLU A 99 19.48 -36.24 17.96
N ASP A 100 18.22 -36.68 18.02
CA ASP A 100 17.79 -37.80 18.90
C ASP A 100 18.34 -39.17 18.42
N GLU A 101 18.43 -39.40 17.11
CA GLU A 101 18.90 -40.69 16.56
C GLU A 101 20.43 -40.89 16.71
N LEU A 102 21.19 -39.79 16.79
CA LEU A 102 22.64 -39.80 17.03
C LEU A 102 23.00 -39.98 18.52
N ALA A 103 22.14 -39.54 19.44
CA ALA A 103 22.31 -39.77 20.88
C ALA A 103 22.09 -41.25 21.25
N ASP A 104 21.07 -41.89 20.66
CA ASP A 104 20.72 -43.29 20.89
C ASP A 104 21.74 -44.31 20.34
N ARG A 105 22.52 -43.93 19.31
CA ARG A 105 23.60 -44.77 18.78
C ARG A 105 24.87 -44.75 19.64
N ARG A 106 25.11 -43.68 20.41
CA ARG A 106 26.30 -43.56 21.27
C ARG A 106 26.14 -44.32 22.58
N THR A 107 24.92 -44.41 23.12
CA THR A 107 24.62 -45.11 24.37
C THR A 107 24.60 -46.64 24.23
N ARG A 108 24.38 -47.17 23.01
CA ARG A 108 24.36 -48.63 22.76
C ARG A 108 25.72 -49.28 22.54
N ASN A 109 26.79 -48.49 22.35
CA ASN A 109 28.13 -49.01 22.07
C ASN A 109 29.06 -49.05 23.30
N ASP A 110 28.58 -48.70 24.49
CA ASP A 110 29.37 -48.64 25.74
C ASP A 110 28.93 -49.68 26.80
N THR A 111 28.25 -50.76 26.39
CA THR A 111 27.94 -51.87 27.29
C THR A 111 28.04 -53.21 26.56
N HIS A 112 29.08 -53.98 26.94
CA HIS A 112 29.56 -55.29 26.43
C HIS A 112 30.54 -55.26 25.26
#